data_AF-A0A9E0IDS4-F1
#
_entry.id   AF-A0A9E0IDS4-F1
#
_cell.length_a   1.000
_cell.length_b   1.000
_cell.length_c   1.000
_cell.angle_alpha   90.00
_cell.angle_beta   90.00
_cell.angle_gamma   90.00
#
_symmetry.space_group_name_H-M   'P 1'
#
loop_
_entity.id
_entity.type
_entity.pdbx_description
1 polymer ?
#
loop_
_entity_poly.entity_id
_entity_poly.type
_entity_poly.pdbx_seq_one_letter_code
_entity_poly.pdbx_strand_id
1 'polypeptide(L)' 'MIPAEIIIWSEQQESAGVKDAMGHSFTSWLLAVKHSDGTMLRDKDGHQVFQTQAEFKRIQFAKVGQTMELFV' A
#
# COMPACT_ATOMS: atom_id res chain seq x y z
N MET A 1 5.51 6.72 6.10
CA MET A 1 5.55 5.32 5.57
C MET A 1 4.38 4.54 6.16
N ILE A 2 3.70 3.69 5.38
CA ILE A 2 2.70 2.76 5.92
C ILE A 2 3.46 1.60 6.54
N PRO A 3 3.13 1.14 7.75
CA PRO A 3 3.81 0.00 8.34
C PRO A 3 3.66 -1.25 7.46
N ALA A 4 4.76 -1.98 7.24
CA ALA A 4 4.76 -3.24 6.49
C ALA A 4 3.72 -4.24 7.02
N GLU A 5 3.47 -4.19 8.33
CA GLU A 5 2.49 -4.99 9.07
C GLU A 5 1.06 -4.85 8.52
N ILE A 6 0.66 -3.66 8.08
CA ILE A 6 -0.69 -3.43 7.53
C ILE A 6 -0.86 -4.16 6.20
N ILE A 7 0.20 -4.22 5.39
CA ILE A 7 0.19 -4.93 4.11
C ILE A 7 0.09 -6.44 4.33
N ILE A 8 0.94 -6.97 5.20
CA ILE A 8 0.96 -8.40 5.54
C ILE A 8 -0.40 -8.82 6.11
N TRP A 9 -0.96 -8.03 7.03
CA TRP A 9 -2.28 -8.28 7.58
C TRP A 9 -3.37 -8.29 6.49
N SER A 10 -3.34 -7.32 5.56
CA SER A 10 -4.31 -7.23 4.47
C SER A 10 -4.23 -8.44 3.51
N GLU A 11 -3.01 -8.91 3.20
CA GLU A 11 -2.79 -10.12 2.40
C GLU A 11 -3.29 -11.37 3.12
N GLN A 12 -3.08 -11.47 4.44
CA GLN A 12 -3.59 -12.58 5.25
C GLN A 12 -5.12 -12.64 5.23
N GLN A 13 -5.80 -11.50 5.40
CA GLN A 13 -7.27 -11.45 5.32
C GLN A 13 -7.78 -11.94 3.96
N GLU A 14 -7.14 -11.55 2.88
CA GLU A 14 -7.53 -11.99 1.55
C GLU A 14 -7.25 -13.48 1.30
N SER A 15 -6.11 -14.00 1.76
CA SER A 15 -5.80 -15.43 1.68
C SER A 15 -6.79 -16.29 2.47
N ALA A 16 -7.34 -15.75 3.56
CA ALA A 16 -8.39 -16.37 4.36
C ALA A 16 -9.81 -16.19 3.74
N GLY A 17 -9.92 -15.55 2.58
CA GLY A 17 -11.20 -15.29 1.90
C GLY A 17 -12.07 -14.23 2.58
N VAL A 18 -11.53 -13.48 3.55
CA VAL A 18 -12.25 -12.46 4.30
C VAL A 18 -12.39 -11.20 3.44
N LYS A 19 -13.59 -10.61 3.46
CA LYS A 19 -13.90 -9.32 2.83
C LYS A 19 -14.06 -8.25 3.88
N ASP A 20 -13.81 -7.01 3.50
CA ASP A 20 -14.06 -5.88 4.39
C ASP A 20 -15.57 -5.65 4.61
N ALA A 21 -15.89 -4.68 5.47
CA ALA A 21 -17.26 -4.31 5.80
C ALA A 21 -18.12 -3.87 4.59
N MET A 22 -17.48 -3.50 3.47
CA MET A 22 -18.12 -3.11 2.22
C MET A 22 -18.15 -4.26 1.19
N GLY A 23 -17.62 -5.43 1.54
CA GLY A 23 -17.55 -6.60 0.66
C GLY A 23 -16.36 -6.60 -0.31
N HIS A 24 -15.43 -5.64 -0.20
CA HIS A 24 -14.26 -5.59 -1.07
C HIS A 24 -13.07 -6.40 -0.54
N SER A 25 -12.09 -6.60 -1.42
CA SER A 25 -10.80 -7.19 -1.07
C SER A 25 -9.97 -6.21 -0.23
N PHE A 26 -9.33 -6.70 0.83
CA PHE A 26 -8.42 -5.90 1.65
C PHE A 26 -7.17 -5.39 0.91
N THR A 27 -6.78 -6.01 -0.21
CA THR A 27 -5.65 -5.51 -1.03
C THR A 27 -6.06 -4.46 -2.06
N SER A 28 -7.36 -4.27 -2.28
CA SER A 28 -7.89 -3.32 -3.27
C SER A 28 -7.92 -1.85 -2.80
N TRP A 29 -7.55 -1.59 -1.54
CA TRP A 29 -7.69 -0.27 -0.93
C TRP A 29 -6.63 0.73 -1.38
N LEU A 30 -7.05 1.99 -1.44
CA LEU A 30 -6.18 3.16 -1.56
C LEU A 30 -5.60 3.52 -0.19
N LEU A 31 -4.29 3.68 -0.13
CA LEU A 31 -3.55 3.95 1.08
C LEU A 31 -3.06 5.39 1.10
N ALA A 32 -3.27 6.09 2.21
CA ALA A 32 -2.80 7.45 2.37
C ALA A 32 -1.25 7.52 2.36
N VAL A 33 -0.72 8.39 1.51
CA VAL A 33 0.73 8.63 1.43
C VAL A 33 1.15 9.50 2.60
N LYS A 34 2.29 9.17 3.22
CA LYS A 34 2.84 9.92 4.36
C LYS A 34 4.24 10.45 4.05
N HIS A 35 4.52 11.67 4.50
CA HIS A 35 5.87 12.21 4.60
C HIS A 35 6.74 11.41 5.58
N SER A 36 8.04 11.69 5.58
CA SER A 36 9.01 11.07 6.49
C SER A 36 8.78 11.43 7.96
N ASP A 37 8.19 12.60 8.22
CA ASP A 37 7.82 13.09 9.54
C ASP A 37 6.51 12.48 10.08
N GLY A 38 5.85 11.62 9.29
CA GLY A 38 4.61 10.95 9.65
C GLY A 38 3.33 11.71 9.29
N THR A 39 3.44 12.95 8.80
CA THR A 39 2.30 13.72 8.32
C THR A 39 1.76 13.17 6.99
N MET A 40 0.48 13.42 6.70
CA MET A 40 -0.15 12.95 5.46
C MET A 40 0.23 13.88 4.31
N LEU A 41 0.63 13.29 3.19
CA LEU A 41 0.90 14.03 1.95
C LEU A 41 -0.42 14.61 1.41
N ARG A 42 -0.36 15.88 1.02
CA ARG A 42 -1.48 16.59 0.39
C ARG A 42 -1.07 17.16 -0.96
N ASP A 43 -2.02 17.29 -1.87
CA ASP A 43 -1.81 17.94 -3.16
C ASP A 43 -1.80 19.48 -3.02
N LYS A 44 -1.63 20.18 -4.14
CA LYS A 44 -1.58 21.65 -4.18
C LYS A 44 -2.88 22.33 -3.74
N ASP A 45 -4.00 21.61 -3.78
CA ASP A 45 -5.33 22.10 -3.43
C ASP A 45 -5.71 21.66 -1.99
N GLY A 46 -4.81 20.94 -1.31
CA GLY A 46 -4.96 20.49 0.07
C GLY A 46 -5.65 19.14 0.24
N HIS A 47 -5.96 18.42 -0.85
CA HIS A 47 -6.55 17.08 -0.76
C HIS A 47 -5.51 16.04 -0.38
N GLN A 48 -5.95 15.01 0.35
CA GLN A 48 -5.06 13.93 0.76
C GLN A 48 -4.67 13.07 -0.44
N VAL A 49 -3.37 12.77 -0.57
CA VAL A 49 -2.85 11.92 -1.64
C VAL A 49 -2.92 10.46 -1.21
N PHE A 50 -3.41 9.62 -2.11
CA PHE A 50 -3.49 8.18 -1.91
C PHE A 50 -2.72 7.44 -3.00
N GLN A 51 -2.28 6.23 -2.69
CA GLN A 51 -1.64 5.31 -3.64
C GLN A 51 -2.24 3.91 -3.48
N THR A 52 -2.14 3.10 -4.53
CA THR A 52 -2.55 1.70 -4.46
C THR A 52 -1.61 0.86 -3.59
N GLN A 53 -2.11 -0.26 -3.08
CA GLN A 53 -1.26 -1.23 -2.38
C GLN A 53 -0.13 -1.77 -3.28
N ALA A 54 -0.37 -1.91 -4.59
CA ALA A 54 0.64 -2.33 -5.56
C ALA A 54 1.78 -1.31 -5.70
N GLU A 55 1.46 -0.02 -5.80
CA GLU A 55 2.46 1.07 -5.82
C GLU A 55 3.25 1.12 -4.51
N PHE A 56 2.59 0.88 -3.38
CA PHE A 56 3.26 0.78 -2.08
C PHE A 56 4.29 -0.34 -2.05
N LYS A 57 3.89 -1.56 -2.44
CA LYS A 57 4.79 -2.71 -2.52
C LYS A 57 5.96 -2.40 -3.46
N ARG A 58 5.70 -1.85 -4.65
CA ARG A 58 6.75 -1.47 -5.61
C ARG A 58 7.79 -0.54 -4.98
N ILE A 59 7.37 0.51 -4.27
CA ILE A 59 8.30 1.47 -3.64
C ILE A 59 9.08 0.82 -2.48
N GLN A 60 8.42 -0.03 -1.68
CA GLN A 60 9.04 -0.66 -0.52
C GLN A 60 10.05 -1.74 -0.93
N PHE A 61 9.71 -2.58 -1.91
CA PHE A 61 10.59 -3.64 -2.42
C PHE A 61 11.65 -3.12 -3.39
N ALA A 62 11.43 -2.00 -4.10
CA ALA A 62 12.48 -1.34 -4.89
C ALA A 62 13.63 -0.80 -4.02
N LYS A 63 13.38 -0.48 -2.74
CA LYS A 63 14.44 -0.07 -1.80
C LYS A 63 15.27 -1.24 -1.28
N VAL A 64 14.81 -2.49 -1.47
CA VAL A 64 15.49 -3.70 -0.99
C VAL A 64 15.99 -4.49 -2.19
N GLY A 65 16.95 -3.94 -2.94
CA GLY A 65 17.95 -4.67 -3.78
C GLY A 65 17.50 -5.77 -4.75
N GLN A 66 16.23 -6.08 -4.86
CA GLN A 66 15.67 -7.12 -5.72
C GLN A 66 14.83 -6.40 -6.77
N THR A 67 15.53 -5.92 -7.78
CA THR A 67 14.98 -5.85 -9.12
C THR A 67 14.57 -7.28 -9.47
N MET A 68 13.33 -7.65 -9.19
CA MET A 68 12.77 -8.86 -9.78
C MET A 68 12.79 -8.63 -11.29
N GLU A 69 13.64 -9.40 -11.96
CA GLU A 69 13.67 -9.52 -13.41
C GLU A 69 12.29 -9.95 -13.89
N LEU A 70 11.47 -8.95 -14.23
CA LEU A 70 10.31 -9.14 -15.07
C LEU A 70 10.86 -9.22 -16.49
N PHE A 71 10.82 -10.44 -17.05
CA PHE A 71 11.09 -10.84 -18.44
C PHE A 71 12.55 -11.06 -18.83
N VAL A 72 13.03 -12.31 -18.69
CA VAL A 72 13.75 -13.05 -19.76
C VAL A 72 13.31 -14.51 -19.73
#